data_AF-A0A8J4LN59-F1
#
_entry.id   AF-A0A8J4LN59-F1
#
_cell.length_a   1.000
_cell.length_b   1.000
_cell.length_c   1.000
_cell.angle_alpha   90.00
_cell.angle_beta   90.00
_cell.angle_gamma   90.00
#
_symmetry.space_group_name_H-M   'P 1'
#
loop_
_entity.id
_entity.type
_entity.pdbx_description
1 polymer ?
#
loop_
_entity_poly.entity_id
_entity_poly.type
_entity_poly.pdbx_seq_one_letter_code
_entity_poly.pdbx_strand_id
1 'polypeptide(L)'
;MQNFAAGLQELGVTKHDKVALFSENSSRWLVADSAIMACGAAGVVRGASAPPEELLYIAQHSSATVLVVQDGAALSKLLAASLAHEQAQVGDDNGRSEGEHIPSRVAMSGGAGQIWERKKCGLLPW
;
A
#
# COMPACT_ATOMS: atom_id res chain seq x y z
N MET A 1 -8.32 10.66 -13.05
CA MET A 1 -9.27 10.33 -11.96
C MET A 1 -10.09 9.09 -12.30
N GLN A 2 -10.98 9.11 -13.31
CA GLN A 2 -11.83 7.95 -13.62
C GLN A 2 -11.04 6.68 -13.94
N ASN A 3 -9.95 6.79 -14.71
CA ASN A 3 -9.07 5.66 -15.00
C ASN A 3 -8.43 5.07 -13.73
N PHE A 4 -8.08 5.92 -12.75
CA PHE A 4 -7.49 5.45 -11.49
C PHE A 4 -8.52 4.70 -10.64
N ALA A 5 -9.75 5.21 -10.57
CA ALA A 5 -10.83 4.53 -9.88
C ALA A 5 -11.19 3.18 -10.52
N ALA A 6 -11.21 3.12 -11.86
CA ALA A 6 -11.47 1.88 -12.59
C ALA A 6 -10.42 0.81 -12.30
N GLY A 7 -9.13 1.16 -12.30
CA GLY A 7 -8.09 0.18 -11.96
C GLY A 7 -8.07 -0.19 -10.47
N LEU A 8 -8.44 0.70 -9.56
CA LEU A 8 -8.67 0.31 -8.14
C LEU A 8 -9.80 -0.72 -8.04
N GLN A 9 -10.90 -0.55 -8.78
CA GLN A 9 -12.00 -1.53 -8.81
C GLN A 9 -11.57 -2.86 -9.44
N GLU A 10 -10.73 -2.83 -10.47
CA GLU A 10 -10.16 -4.04 -11.08
C GLU A 10 -9.19 -4.77 -10.13
N LEU A 11 -8.49 -4.03 -9.26
CA LEU A 11 -7.75 -4.60 -8.12
C LEU A 11 -8.65 -5.15 -7.01
N GLY A 12 -9.98 -5.03 -7.16
CA GLY A 12 -10.98 -5.53 -6.23
C GLY A 12 -11.33 -4.56 -5.12
N VAL A 13 -10.98 -3.27 -5.21
CA VAL A 13 -11.44 -2.26 -4.26
C VAL A 13 -12.93 -2.03 -4.46
N THR A 14 -13.69 -2.23 -3.40
CA THR A 14 -15.13 -2.05 -3.35
C THR A 14 -15.52 -0.99 -2.33
N LYS A 15 -16.81 -0.65 -2.30
CA LYS A 15 -17.35 0.28 -1.32
C LYS A 15 -17.05 -0.22 0.09
N HIS A 16 -16.64 0.69 0.98
CA HIS A 16 -16.25 0.43 2.37
C HIS A 16 -14.88 -0.24 2.57
N ASP A 17 -14.15 -0.57 1.50
CA ASP A 17 -12.76 -1.00 1.64
C ASP A 17 -11.86 0.17 2.08
N LYS A 18 -10.70 -0.20 2.64
CA LYS A 18 -9.65 0.74 3.03
C LYS A 18 -8.47 0.63 2.07
N VAL A 19 -7.99 1.77 1.58
CA VAL A 19 -6.83 1.88 0.69
C VAL A 19 -5.75 2.69 1.40
N ALA A 20 -4.61 2.08 1.69
CA ALA A 20 -3.46 2.80 2.23
C ALA A 20 -2.84 3.65 1.11
N LEU A 21 -2.67 4.95 1.34
CA LEU A 21 -2.12 5.89 0.36
C LEU A 21 -0.93 6.64 0.96
N PHE A 22 0.28 6.22 0.59
CA PHE A 22 1.52 6.78 1.10
C PHE A 22 2.23 7.64 0.04
N SER A 23 2.11 8.96 0.19
CA SER A 23 2.67 9.91 -0.75
C SER A 23 2.89 11.26 -0.07
N GLU A 24 3.90 11.99 -0.54
CA GLU A 24 4.00 13.42 -0.28
C GLU A 24 2.97 14.21 -1.10
N ASN A 25 2.78 15.48 -0.72
CA ASN A 25 1.88 16.39 -1.40
C ASN A 25 2.22 16.49 -2.89
N SER A 26 1.32 15.99 -3.74
CA SER A 26 1.50 15.95 -5.18
C SER A 26 0.15 15.91 -5.90
N SER A 27 0.14 16.27 -7.19
CA SER A 27 -1.04 16.11 -8.04
C SER A 27 -1.48 14.64 -8.16
N ARG A 28 -0.53 13.70 -8.10
CA ARG A 28 -0.81 12.26 -8.10
C ARG A 28 -1.56 11.83 -6.85
N TRP A 29 -1.19 12.38 -5.69
CA TRP A 29 -1.91 12.13 -4.44
C TRP A 29 -3.36 12.59 -4.54
N LEU A 30 -3.62 13.81 -5.05
CA LEU A 30 -4.99 14.33 -5.24
C LEU A 30 -5.81 13.43 -6.17
N VAL A 31 -5.21 12.94 -7.25
CA VAL A 31 -5.88 12.03 -8.20
C VAL A 31 -6.20 10.68 -7.54
N ALA A 32 -5.26 10.13 -6.76
CA ALA A 32 -5.44 8.85 -6.06
C ALA A 32 -6.51 8.95 -4.98
N ASP A 33 -6.46 9.99 -4.14
CA ASP A 33 -7.43 10.24 -3.08
C ASP A 33 -8.86 10.43 -3.64
N SER A 34 -8.99 11.24 -4.70
CA SER A 34 -10.28 11.43 -5.39
C SER A 34 -10.83 10.13 -5.99
N ALA A 35 -9.96 9.27 -6.51
CA ALA A 35 -10.35 8.00 -7.08
C ALA A 35 -10.73 6.96 -6.02
N ILE A 36 -10.06 6.93 -4.86
CA ILE A 36 -10.46 6.12 -3.70
C ILE A 36 -11.89 6.50 -3.27
N MET A 37 -12.17 7.80 -3.16
CA MET A 37 -13.52 8.29 -2.87
C MET A 37 -14.52 7.90 -3.95
N ALA A 38 -14.14 7.96 -5.24
CA ALA A 38 -15.00 7.54 -6.34
C ALA A 38 -15.34 6.04 -6.33
N CYS A 39 -14.46 5.20 -5.77
CA CYS A 39 -14.74 3.78 -5.52
C CYS A 39 -15.69 3.55 -4.32
N GLY A 40 -15.99 4.59 -3.54
CA GLY A 40 -16.73 4.47 -2.27
C GLY A 40 -15.88 3.85 -1.15
N ALA A 41 -14.56 3.83 -1.31
CA ALA A 41 -13.59 3.34 -0.35
C ALA A 41 -13.08 4.49 0.54
N ALA A 42 -12.40 4.14 1.64
CA ALA A 42 -11.77 5.08 2.56
C ALA A 42 -10.25 5.06 2.41
N GLY A 43 -9.63 6.24 2.33
CA GLY A 43 -8.18 6.39 2.29
C GLY A 43 -7.56 6.32 3.70
N VAL A 44 -6.46 5.60 3.85
CA VAL A 44 -5.59 5.61 5.03
C VAL A 44 -4.28 6.27 4.62
N VAL A 45 -4.21 7.58 4.86
CA VAL A 45 -3.22 8.45 4.22
C VAL A 45 -2.04 8.70 5.14
N ARG A 46 -0.82 8.61 4.60
CA ARG A 46 0.40 9.05 5.30
C ARG A 46 1.45 9.62 4.34
N GLY A 47 2.30 10.51 4.83
CA GLY A 47 3.44 11.01 4.05
C GLY A 47 4.49 9.91 3.85
N ALA A 48 5.00 9.72 2.63
CA ALA A 48 5.97 8.67 2.33
C ALA A 48 7.33 8.87 3.03
N SER A 49 7.63 10.11 3.45
CA SER A 49 8.80 10.47 4.26
C SER A 49 8.72 10.00 5.70
N ALA A 50 7.54 9.63 6.22
CA ALA A 50 7.38 9.15 7.59
C ALA A 50 8.28 7.92 7.88
N PRO A 51 8.65 7.66 9.14
CA PRO A 51 9.51 6.55 9.48
C PRO A 51 8.98 5.20 8.96
N PRO A 52 9.84 4.30 8.43
CA PRO A 52 9.41 3.03 7.86
C PRO A 52 8.55 2.18 8.82
N GLU A 53 8.90 2.17 10.10
CA GLU A 53 8.16 1.47 11.16
C GLU A 53 6.74 2.03 11.36
N GLU A 54 6.57 3.35 11.23
CA GLU A 54 5.27 3.99 11.32
C GLU A 54 4.40 3.65 10.10
N LEU A 55 4.99 3.70 8.91
CA LEU A 55 4.30 3.33 7.68
C LEU A 55 3.89 1.86 7.67
N LEU A 56 4.76 0.97 8.16
CA LEU A 56 4.48 -0.45 8.30
C LEU A 56 3.35 -0.69 9.31
N TYR A 57 3.42 -0.06 10.49
CA TYR A 57 2.39 -0.13 11.52
C TYR A 57 1.03 0.31 10.97
N ILE A 58 0.97 1.45 10.27
CA ILE A 58 -0.26 1.94 9.65
C ILE A 58 -0.75 0.93 8.60
N ALA A 59 0.13 0.41 7.74
CA ALA A 59 -0.26 -0.55 6.70
C ALA A 59 -0.87 -1.83 7.29
N GLN A 60 -0.27 -2.37 8.36
CA GLN A 60 -0.75 -3.60 9.03
C GLN A 60 -2.01 -3.36 9.87
N HIS A 61 -2.06 -2.27 10.63
CA HIS A 61 -3.17 -1.99 11.55
C HIS A 61 -4.42 -1.47 10.84
N SER A 62 -4.25 -0.86 9.67
CA SER A 62 -5.35 -0.21 8.95
C SER A 62 -6.37 -1.16 8.33
N SER A 63 -6.09 -2.48 8.27
CA SER A 63 -6.89 -3.44 7.50
C SER A 63 -7.13 -3.00 6.04
N ALA A 64 -6.18 -2.25 5.46
CA ALA A 64 -6.27 -1.84 4.07
C ALA A 64 -6.12 -3.06 3.14
N THR A 65 -6.92 -3.09 2.07
CA THR A 65 -6.90 -4.19 1.09
C THR A 65 -5.93 -3.90 -0.06
N VAL A 66 -5.63 -2.62 -0.29
CA VAL A 66 -4.70 -2.13 -1.32
C VAL A 66 -3.77 -1.07 -0.72
N LEU A 67 -2.50 -1.12 -1.10
CA LEU A 67 -1.50 -0.10 -0.80
C LEU A 67 -1.11 0.67 -2.07
N VAL A 68 -1.22 2.00 -2.05
CA VAL A 68 -0.75 2.92 -3.09
C VAL A 68 0.45 3.69 -2.56
N VAL A 69 1.56 3.68 -3.29
CA VAL A 69 2.78 4.41 -2.91
C VAL A 69 3.27 5.33 -4.03
N GLN A 70 3.92 6.44 -3.67
CA GLN A 70 4.34 7.45 -4.64
C GLN A 70 5.39 6.96 -5.66
N ASP A 71 6.32 6.09 -5.26
CA ASP A 71 7.45 5.64 -6.09
C ASP A 71 8.09 4.33 -5.60
N GLY A 72 9.08 3.86 -6.37
CA GLY A 72 9.89 2.67 -6.09
C GLY A 72 10.62 2.72 -4.76
N ALA A 73 11.17 3.88 -4.40
CA ALA A 73 11.98 4.04 -3.19
C ALA A 73 11.11 3.91 -1.93
N ALA A 74 9.92 4.50 -1.94
CA ALA A 74 8.94 4.34 -0.86
C ALA A 74 8.52 2.88 -0.67
N LEU A 75 8.33 2.13 -1.76
CA LEU A 75 8.03 0.69 -1.67
C LEU A 75 9.21 -0.10 -1.11
N SER A 76 10.42 0.12 -1.63
CA SER A 76 11.61 -0.59 -1.16
C SER A 76 11.88 -0.34 0.32
N LYS A 77 11.68 0.89 0.78
CA LYS A 77 11.78 1.26 2.20
C LYS A 77 10.77 0.49 3.07
N LEU A 78 9.53 0.35 2.61
CA LEU A 78 8.49 -0.41 3.30
C LEU A 78 8.76 -1.91 3.33
N LEU A 79 9.20 -2.49 2.21
CA LEU A 79 9.54 -3.91 2.13
C LEU A 79 10.76 -4.24 3.02
N ALA A 80 11.75 -3.35 3.08
CA ALA A 80 12.88 -3.51 3.99
C ALA A 80 12.43 -3.50 5.46
N ALA A 81 11.50 -2.60 5.81
CA ALA A 81 10.92 -2.54 7.15
C ALA A 81 10.12 -3.81 7.49
N SER A 82 9.32 -4.34 6.55
CA SER A 82 8.55 -5.56 6.79
C SER A 82 9.44 -6.77 7.01
N LEU A 83 10.51 -6.92 6.22
CA LEU A 83 11.49 -7.99 6.38
C LEU A 83 12.21 -7.91 7.73
N ALA A 84 12.57 -6.69 8.17
CA ALA A 84 13.18 -6.48 9.48
C ALA A 84 12.21 -6.81 10.64
N HIS A 85 10.92 -6.47 10.49
CA HIS A 85 9.88 -6.79 11.48
C HIS A 85 9.66 -8.30 11.61
N GLU A 86 9.63 -9.04 10.49
CA GLU A 86 9.53 -10.51 10.50
C GLU A 86 10.74 -11.16 11.20
N GLN A 87 11.96 -10.69 10.94
CA GLN A 87 13.17 -11.20 11.60
C GLN A 87 13.20 -10.92 13.10
N ALA A 88 12.63 -9.80 13.54
CA ALA A 88 12.51 -9.46 14.96
C ALA A 88 11.51 -10.36 15.70
N GLN A 89 10.42 -10.79 15.05
CA GLN A 89 9.43 -11.68 15.67
C GLN A 89 9.82 -13.17 15.67
N VAL A 90 10.77 -13.59 14.83
CA VAL A 90 11.32 -14.96 14.83
C VAL A 90 12.20 -15.25 16.06
N GLY A 91 12.52 -14.25 16.88
CA GLY A 91 13.37 -14.38 18.06
C GLY A 91 12.66 -14.45 19.42
N ASP A 92 11.32 -14.49 19.49
CA ASP A 92 10.58 -14.42 20.76
C ASP A 92 9.45 -15.49 20.82
N ASP A 93 9.81 -16.72 21.14
CA ASP A 93 8.92 -17.83 21.42
C ASP A 93 8.28 -17.69 22.82
N ASN A 94 7.33 -16.75 22.96
CA ASN A 94 6.30 -16.86 23.98
C ASN A 94 4.95 -16.28 23.50
N GLY A 95 3.96 -17.17 23.36
CA GLY A 95 2.76 -16.96 22.56
C GLY A 95 1.87 -15.76 22.91
N ARG A 96 1.49 -15.01 21.88
CA ARG A 96 0.12 -14.50 21.66
C ARG A 96 -0.02 -13.97 20.23
N SER A 97 -0.71 -14.73 19.37
CA SER A 97 -0.99 -14.32 17.99
C SER A 97 -2.34 -13.59 17.91
N GLU A 98 -2.32 -12.26 17.80
CA GLU A 98 -3.42 -11.51 17.18
C GLU A 98 -2.96 -11.13 15.77
N GLY A 99 -3.76 -11.48 14.77
CA GLY A 99 -3.33 -11.48 13.36
C GLY A 99 -3.06 -10.10 12.80
N GLU A 100 -1.78 -9.77 12.59
CA GLU A 100 -1.33 -8.68 11.72
C GLU A 100 -1.46 -9.12 10.25
N HIS A 101 -2.21 -8.35 9.46
CA HIS A 101 -2.43 -8.60 8.04
C HIS A 101 -1.78 -7.50 7.21
N ILE A 102 -0.71 -7.83 6.47
CA ILE A 102 -0.15 -6.93 5.45
C ILE A 102 -1.09 -6.95 4.23
N PRO A 103 -1.44 -5.79 3.63
CA PRO A 103 -2.25 -5.73 2.43
C PRO A 103 -1.65 -6.61 1.32
N SER A 104 -2.44 -7.55 0.80
CA SER A 104 -1.97 -8.54 -0.19
C SER A 104 -1.74 -7.97 -1.60
N ARG A 105 -2.04 -6.69 -1.85
CA ARG A 105 -1.97 -6.04 -3.16
C ARG A 105 -1.35 -4.64 -3.07
N VAL A 106 -0.37 -4.36 -3.92
CA VAL A 106 0.35 -3.08 -4.01
C VAL A 106 0.15 -2.47 -5.39
N ALA A 107 -0.21 -1.20 -5.43
CA ALA A 107 -0.27 -0.36 -6.62
C ALA A 107 0.83 0.73 -6.53
N MET A 108 1.53 0.95 -7.65
CA MET A 108 2.60 1.96 -7.74
C MET A 108 2.27 3.02 -8.79
N SER A 109 2.73 4.24 -8.56
CA SER A 109 2.78 5.30 -9.58
C SER A 109 3.94 5.01 -10.55
N GLY A 110 3.65 4.51 -11.76
CA GLY A 110 4.65 4.12 -12.75
C GLY A 110 5.38 5.30 -13.42
N GLY A 111 6.69 5.17 -13.55
CA GLY A 111 7.56 5.89 -14.48
C GLY A 111 8.49 4.87 -15.17
N ALA A 112 8.74 5.04 -16.46
CA ALA A 112 9.37 4.06 -17.36
C ALA A 112 10.65 3.39 -16.82
N GLY A 113 10.65 2.05 -16.78
CA GLY A 113 11.82 1.20 -16.47
C GLY A 113 11.41 -0.15 -15.86
N GLN A 114 11.50 -1.24 -16.63
CA GLN A 114 11.11 -2.60 -16.24
C GLN A 114 12.19 -3.36 -15.41
N ILE A 115 11.75 -4.46 -14.75
CA ILE A 115 12.43 -5.66 -14.16
C ILE A 115 12.05 -5.85 -12.67
N TRP A 116 11.57 -6.98 -12.10
CA TRP A 116 10.81 -8.21 -12.51
C TRP A 116 10.33 -8.97 -11.23
N GLU A 117 9.34 -9.88 -11.40
CA GLU A 117 8.64 -10.89 -10.55
C GLU A 117 9.14 -11.36 -9.15
N ARG A 118 8.25 -11.76 -8.19
CA ARG A 118 7.43 -13.00 -8.21
C ARG A 118 6.10 -12.96 -7.42
N LYS A 119 5.03 -13.27 -8.16
CA LYS A 119 3.73 -13.88 -7.78
C LYS A 119 2.74 -13.04 -6.94
N LYS A 120 1.61 -12.71 -7.60
CA LYS A 120 0.30 -12.24 -7.07
C LYS A 120 0.04 -10.74 -6.83
N CYS A 121 0.78 -9.82 -7.44
CA CYS A 121 0.31 -8.43 -7.60
C CYS A 121 0.09 -8.14 -9.08
N GLY A 122 -1.18 -8.07 -9.50
CA GLY A 122 -1.51 -7.50 -10.81
C GLY A 122 -1.24 -6.00 -10.74
N LEU A 123 -0.29 -5.50 -11.53
CA LEU A 123 -0.12 -4.07 -11.78
C LEU A 123 -0.84 -3.73 -13.07
N LEU A 124 -1.73 -2.75 -13.01
CA LEU A 124 -2.33 -2.13 -14.19
C LEU A 124 -1.45 -0.97 -14.66
N PRO A 125 -1.14 -0.87 -15.96
CA PRO A 125 -0.51 0.32 -16.53
C PRO A 125 -1.54 1.46 -16.59
N TRP A 126 -1.14 2.61 -16.06
CA TRP A 126 -1.80 3.91 -16.23
C TRP A 126 -0.75 4.98 -16.47
#